data_AF-A0A238Z4N7-F1
#
_entry.id   AF-A0A238Z4N7-F1
#
_cell.length_a   1.000
_cell.length_b   1.000
_cell.length_c   1.000
_cell.angle_alpha   90.00
_cell.angle_beta   90.00
_cell.angle_gamma   90.00
#
_symmetry.space_group_name_H-M   'P 1'
#
loop_
_entity.id
_entity.type
_entity.pdbx_description
1 polymer ?
#
loop_
_entity_poly.entity_id
_entity_poly.type
_entity_poly.pdbx_seq_one_letter_code
_entity_poly.pdbx_strand_id
1 'polypeptide(L)' 'SETQFPIRVLPFIANDLVIVLDKTAICQHLHQAYALTSKRERTFGVFIAGPSKTADIEQCLVVGAQGAMSLTVVLI' A
#
# COMPACT_ATOMS: atom_id res chain seq x y z
N SER A 1 -3.62 14.28 5.81
CA SER A 1 -4.60 15.19 5.19
C SER A 1 -4.50 15.09 3.67
N GLU A 2 -5.56 15.34 2.88
CA GLU A 2 -5.48 15.38 1.40
C GLU A 2 -4.33 16.25 0.89
N THR A 3 -3.97 17.28 1.66
CA THR A 3 -2.80 18.15 1.42
C THR A 3 -1.46 17.40 1.38
N GLN A 4 -1.37 16.22 1.98
CA GLN A 4 -0.15 15.40 2.02
C GLN A 4 -0.10 14.35 0.89
N PHE A 5 -1.19 14.14 0.15
CA PHE A 5 -1.23 13.19 -0.96
C PHE A 5 -2.09 13.73 -2.12
N PRO A 6 -1.68 14.86 -2.73
CA PRO A 6 -2.49 15.54 -3.76
C PRO A 6 -2.67 14.68 -5.02
N ILE A 7 -1.72 13.79 -5.31
CA ILE A 7 -1.72 12.95 -6.51
C ILE A 7 -2.05 11.51 -6.13
N ARG A 8 -3.33 11.16 -6.18
CA ARG A 8 -3.85 9.83 -5.80
C ARG A 8 -3.34 8.69 -6.68
N VAL A 9 -2.88 9.01 -7.90
CA VAL A 9 -2.42 8.03 -8.87
C VAL A 9 -0.99 7.53 -8.60
N LEU A 10 -0.19 8.23 -7.78
CA LEU A 10 1.23 7.90 -7.53
C LEU A 10 1.49 6.42 -7.15
N PRO A 11 0.69 5.75 -6.29
CA PRO A 11 0.94 4.36 -5.92
C PRO A 11 0.80 3.37 -7.08
N PHE A 12 0.16 3.79 -8.18
CA PHE A 12 -0.22 2.92 -9.29
C PHE A 12 0.64 3.14 -10.54
N ILE A 13 1.19 4.34 -10.74
CA ILE A 13 1.94 4.70 -11.97
C ILE A 13 3.44 4.91 -11.75
N ALA A 14 3.90 5.00 -10.50
CA ALA A 14 5.32 5.16 -10.22
C ALA A 14 6.08 3.91 -10.73
N ASN A 15 7.21 4.10 -11.41
CA ASN A 15 8.08 2.96 -11.74
C ASN A 15 8.75 2.42 -10.47
N ASP A 16 9.31 3.33 -9.67
CA ASP A 16 9.99 3.03 -8.41
C ASP A 16 9.27 3.77 -7.27
N LEU A 17 8.64 3.02 -6.36
CA LEU A 17 7.92 3.57 -5.23
C LEU A 17 8.77 3.45 -3.96
N VAL A 18 9.01 4.57 -3.28
CA VAL A 18 9.68 4.59 -1.97
C VAL A 18 8.67 4.97 -0.89
N ILE A 19 8.54 4.14 0.13
CA ILE A 19 7.69 4.37 1.29
C ILE A 19 8.57 4.52 2.52
N VAL A 20 8.49 5.68 3.19
CA VAL A 20 9.10 5.89 4.50
C VAL A 20 8.06 5.57 5.57
N LEU A 21 8.39 4.64 6.47
CA LEU A 21 7.48 4.14 7.49
C LEU A 21 8.16 4.16 8.84
N ASP A 22 7.50 4.77 9.83
CA ASP A 22 7.92 4.66 11.23
C ASP A 22 7.78 3.20 11.69
N LYS A 23 8.85 2.62 12.23
CA LYS A 23 8.88 1.22 12.71
C LYS A 23 7.83 0.94 13.79
N THR A 24 7.42 1.95 14.55
CA THR A 24 6.39 1.84 15.59
C THR A 24 4.97 1.74 15.00
N ALA A 25 4.80 2.06 13.72
CA ALA A 25 3.53 1.92 13.00
C ALA A 25 3.31 0.52 12.40
N ILE A 26 4.27 -0.39 12.54
CA ILE A 26 4.13 -1.78 12.07
C ILE A 26 3.13 -2.51 12.96
N CYS A 27 2.11 -3.09 12.33
CA CYS A 27 1.06 -3.86 13.00
C CYS A 27 1.22 -5.35 12.71
N GLN A 28 0.80 -6.20 13.63
CA GLN A 28 0.83 -7.65 13.42
C GLN A 28 -0.25 -8.08 12.42
N HIS A 29 -1.44 -7.48 12.50
CA HIS A 29 -2.60 -7.85 11.66
C HIS A 29 -3.42 -6.62 11.24
N LEU A 30 -4.25 -6.79 10.20
CA LEU A 30 -5.09 -5.71 9.65
C LEU A 30 -6.06 -5.11 10.66
N HIS A 31 -6.61 -5.89 11.60
CA HIS A 31 -7.51 -5.37 12.63
C HIS A 31 -6.85 -4.27 13.48
N GLN A 32 -5.58 -4.45 13.85
CA GLN A 32 -4.82 -3.42 14.57
C GLN A 32 -4.58 -2.20 13.67
N ALA A 33 -4.23 -2.41 12.40
CA ALA A 33 -4.04 -1.33 11.44
C ALA A 33 -5.32 -0.51 11.22
N TYR A 34 -6.49 -1.15 11.17
CA TYR A 34 -7.79 -0.48 11.09
C TYR A 34 -8.09 0.35 12.33
N ALA A 35 -7.78 -0.14 13.53
CA ALA A 35 -7.94 0.64 14.76
C ALA A 35 -7.10 1.94 14.75
N LEU A 36 -5.89 1.89 14.19
CA LEU A 36 -5.03 3.07 14.04
C LEU A 36 -5.46 4.03 12.92
N THR A 37 -6.00 3.49 11.82
CA THR A 37 -6.33 4.28 10.63
C THR A 37 -7.77 4.81 10.61
N SER A 38 -8.70 4.18 11.33
CA SER A 38 -10.13 4.55 11.40
C SER A 38 -10.40 5.93 11.98
N LYS A 39 -9.49 6.46 12.81
CA LYS A 39 -9.61 7.78 13.43
C LYS A 39 -9.24 8.95 12.51
N ARG A 40 -8.83 8.68 11.26
CA ARG A 40 -8.44 9.73 10.31
C ARG A 40 -9.65 10.17 9.48
N GLU A 41 -9.91 11.47 9.41
CA GLU A 41 -10.78 12.02 8.37
C GLU A 41 -10.12 11.81 7.00
N ARG A 42 -10.69 10.94 6.16
CA ARG A 42 -10.16 10.59 4.84
C ARG A 42 -11.26 10.35 3.82
N THR A 43 -11.02 10.82 2.60
CA THR A 43 -11.81 10.54 1.39
C THR A 43 -11.17 9.48 0.50
N PHE A 44 -9.94 9.03 0.82
CA PHE A 44 -9.16 8.08 0.01
C PHE A 44 -8.13 7.30 0.84
N GLY A 45 -7.90 6.06 0.45
CA GLY A 45 -6.84 5.20 0.94
C GLY A 45 -6.63 4.01 0.00
N VAL A 46 -5.42 3.46 0.00
CA VAL A 46 -5.05 2.28 -0.80
C VAL A 46 -4.32 1.28 0.10
N PHE A 47 -4.63 0.00 -0.07
CA PHE A 47 -3.84 -1.10 0.49
C PHE A 47 -2.88 -1.57 -0.58
N ILE A 48 -1.58 -1.49 -0.30
CA ILE A 48 -0.52 -1.96 -1.18
C ILE A 48 0.03 -3.25 -0.57
N ALA A 49 -0.09 -4.35 -1.31
CA ALA A 49 0.51 -5.62 -0.95
C ALA A 49 1.67 -5.91 -1.92
N GLY A 50 2.72 -6.55 -1.42
CA GLY A 50 3.82 -7.00 -2.26
C GLY A 50 3.39 -8.11 -3.24
N PRO A 51 4.27 -8.50 -4.18
CA PRO A 51 4.01 -9.58 -5.11
C PRO A 51 3.82 -10.87 -4.33
N SER A 52 2.57 -11.27 -4.14
CA SER A 52 2.24 -12.56 -3.53
C SER A 52 2.29 -13.64 -4.60
N LYS A 53 2.91 -14.78 -4.26
CA LYS A 53 2.86 -16.02 -5.06
C LYS A 53 1.45 -16.66 -5.06
N THR A 54 0.44 -16.02 -4.49
CA THR A 54 -0.93 -16.55 -4.37
C THR A 54 -2.00 -15.55 -4.79
N ALA A 55 -1.83 -14.90 -5.93
CA ALA A 55 -2.99 -14.48 -6.73
C ALA A 55 -3.54 -15.70 -7.48
N ASP A 56 -3.94 -16.74 -6.74
CA ASP A 56 -4.56 -17.94 -7.27
C ASP A 56 -5.97 -18.07 -6.68
N ILE A 57 -6.80 -17.11 -7.05
CA ILE A 57 -8.23 -17.35 -7.18
C ILE A 57 -8.40 -17.66 -8.66
N GLU A 58 -8.58 -18.95 -8.99
CA GLU A 58 -8.91 -19.52 -10.32
C GLU A 58 -7.79 -19.97 -11.27
N GLN A 59 -6.59 -20.28 -10.81
CA GLN A 59 -5.45 -20.76 -11.63
C GLN A 59 -5.11 -19.85 -12.83
N CYS A 60 -5.58 -18.62 -12.82
CA CYS A 60 -5.18 -17.63 -13.80
C CYS A 60 -4.10 -16.79 -13.13
N LEU A 61 -2.85 -16.99 -13.56
CA LEU A 61 -1.81 -16.00 -13.33
C LEU A 61 -2.18 -14.80 -14.19
N VAL A 62 -3.11 -13.97 -13.70
CA VAL A 62 -3.45 -12.71 -14.35
C VAL A 62 -2.21 -11.84 -14.17
N VAL A 63 -1.39 -11.75 -15.22
CA VAL A 63 -0.36 -10.72 -15.34
C VAL A 63 -1.11 -9.40 -15.46
N GLY A 64 -1.50 -8.86 -14.31
CA GLY A 64 -2.34 -7.70 -14.20
C GLY A 64 -2.09 -7.06 -12.85
N ALA A 65 -0.87 -6.60 -12.62
CA ALA A 65 -0.57 -5.79 -11.45
C ALA A 65 -0.18 -4.39 -11.91
N GLN A 66 -1.19 -3.53 -12.08
CA GLN A 66 -1.01 -2.09 -12.15
C GLN A 66 -0.53 -1.61 -10.77
N GLY A 67 0.78 -1.43 -10.64
CA GLY A 67 1.47 -0.99 -9.44
C GLY A 67 2.92 -0.69 -9.79
N ALA A 68 3.70 -0.23 -8.80
CA ALA A 68 5.09 0.08 -9.07
C ALA A 68 5.92 -1.14 -9.45
N MET A 69 6.84 -0.97 -10.41
CA MET A 69 7.76 -2.02 -10.86
C MET A 69 8.76 -2.39 -9.76
N SER A 70 9.11 -1.42 -8.91
CA SER A 70 9.90 -1.64 -7.71
C SER A 70 9.29 -0.94 -6.49
N LEU A 71 9.49 -1.52 -5.31
CA LEU A 71 9.08 -0.95 -4.03
C LEU A 71 10.25 -1.02 -3.06
N THR A 72 10.63 0.13 -2.49
CA THR A 72 11.57 0.23 -1.37
C THR A 72 10.85 0.77 -0.14
N VAL A 73 10.96 0.06 0.99
CA VAL A 73 10.43 0.53 2.27
C VAL A 73 11.60 0.90 3.18
N VAL A 74 11.65 2.17 3.59
CA VAL A 74 12.64 2.67 4.55
C VAL A 74 11.98 2.77 5.91
N LEU A 75 12.46 1.96 6.84
CA LEU A 75 12.00 2.00 8.23
C LEU A 75 12.82 3.02 9.03
N ILE A 76 12.14 3.94 9.70
CA ILE A 76 12.73 4.93 10.62
C ILE A 76 12.33 4.68 12.07
#